data_AF-A0A1V4SXS8-F1
#
_entry.id   AF-A0A1V4SXS8-F1
#
_cell.length_a   1.000
_cell.length_b   1.000
_cell.length_c   1.000
_cell.angle_alpha   90.00
_cell.angle_beta   90.00
_cell.angle_gamma   90.00
#
_symmetry.space_group_name_H-M   'P 1'
#
loop_
_entity.id
_entity.type
_entity.pdbx_description
1 polymer ?
#
loop_
_entity_poly.entity_id
_entity_poly.type
_entity_poly.pdbx_seq_one_letter_code
_entity_poly.pdbx_strand_id
1 'polypeptide(L)'
;MRINKILNNNVVIAIIDGEEIVVMGKGVGFKKQVGDIILPKDIEKVFKIQGERENKSFNQLMGETPAEYLTITKDIVSIAESELKITLNEVIFIILTDHLFFAVTRQKEGIRVDNPILWEIKSLYKKEFDIGLKGVEIVEKYTGIKLSEDEAGFIALHIINAALNEDMSNTMNITIMTNKILNIVKREFNIKFNENSLDYMRFITHLKFFAQRIFKRTQVKDEDKEFYDMVVTKYPEEKKCVDKIEIYITNQFNYKLSKQEVIYLIMHIRKFRI
;
A
#
# COMPACT_ATOMS: atom_id res chain seq x y z
N MET A 1 -4.18 33.07 -1.67
CA MET A 1 -3.43 32.46 -2.78
C MET A 1 -4.10 32.81 -4.11
N ARG A 2 -3.34 32.85 -5.21
CA ARG A 2 -3.85 33.17 -6.56
C ARG A 2 -3.69 31.98 -7.50
N ILE A 3 -4.60 31.85 -8.46
CA ILE A 3 -4.54 30.81 -9.49
C ILE A 3 -3.34 31.08 -10.40
N ASN A 4 -2.44 30.11 -10.52
CA ASN A 4 -1.36 30.07 -11.50
C ASN A 4 -1.79 29.33 -12.78
N LYS A 5 -2.54 28.23 -12.64
CA LYS A 5 -3.04 27.43 -13.76
C LYS A 5 -4.39 26.79 -13.40
N ILE A 6 -5.29 26.66 -14.37
CA ILE A 6 -6.57 25.94 -14.20
C ILE A 6 -6.43 24.58 -14.87
N LEU A 7 -6.66 23.50 -14.12
CA LEU A 7 -6.61 22.14 -14.66
C LEU A 7 -8.00 21.69 -15.08
N ASN A 8 -8.99 21.88 -14.21
CA ASN A 8 -10.40 21.67 -14.53
C ASN A 8 -11.29 22.53 -13.61
N ASN A 9 -12.61 22.35 -13.65
CA ASN A 9 -13.56 23.13 -12.85
C ASN A 9 -13.35 23.02 -11.33
N ASN A 10 -12.73 21.93 -10.86
CA ASN A 10 -12.60 21.62 -9.43
C ASN A 10 -11.13 21.54 -8.95
N VAL A 11 -10.17 21.73 -9.85
CA VAL A 11 -8.72 21.66 -9.53
C VAL A 11 -7.97 22.78 -10.23
N VAL A 12 -7.20 23.54 -9.45
CA VAL A 12 -6.33 24.62 -9.93
C VAL A 12 -4.94 24.51 -9.29
N ILE A 13 -3.92 25.03 -9.96
CA ILE A 13 -2.58 25.21 -9.39
C ILE A 13 -2.50 26.65 -8.88
N ALA A 14 -1.99 26.84 -7.68
CA ALA A 14 -1.65 28.14 -7.10
C ALA A 14 -0.17 28.16 -6.71
N ILE A 15 0.38 29.36 -6.48
CA ILE A 15 1.74 29.52 -5.94
C ILE A 15 1.62 30.10 -4.52
N ILE A 16 2.32 29.48 -3.56
CA ILE A 16 2.50 29.98 -2.19
C ILE A 16 3.99 29.91 -1.86
N ASP A 17 4.57 31.02 -1.42
CA ASP A 17 5.98 31.11 -1.02
C ASP A 17 6.99 30.60 -2.06
N GLY A 18 6.66 30.74 -3.35
CA GLY A 18 7.49 30.27 -4.47
C GLY A 18 7.30 28.79 -4.82
N GLU A 19 6.49 28.05 -4.08
CA GLU A 19 6.13 26.65 -4.37
C GLU A 19 4.80 26.56 -5.10
N GLU A 20 4.74 25.71 -6.13
CA GLU A 20 3.48 25.31 -6.75
C GLU A 20 2.72 24.37 -5.81
N ILE A 21 1.44 24.68 -5.60
CA ILE A 21 0.51 23.87 -4.84
C ILE A 21 -0.72 23.57 -5.69
N VAL A 22 -1.29 22.39 -5.49
CA VAL A 22 -2.57 22.02 -6.11
C VAL A 22 -3.67 22.34 -5.12
N VAL A 23 -4.69 23.05 -5.58
CA VAL A 23 -5.87 23.41 -4.80
C VAL A 23 -7.08 22.74 -5.41
N MET A 24 -7.77 21.97 -4.57
CA MET A 24 -9.00 21.28 -4.92
C MET A 24 -10.18 21.88 -4.16
N GLY A 25 -11.30 22.02 -4.84
CA GLY A 25 -12.58 22.29 -4.22
C GLY A 25 -13.69 22.47 -5.25
N LYS A 26 -14.93 22.28 -4.81
CA LYS A 26 -16.10 22.34 -5.67
C LYS A 26 -16.20 23.69 -6.41
N GLY A 27 -15.96 23.67 -7.72
CA GLY A 27 -16.03 24.85 -8.57
C GLY A 27 -14.86 25.83 -8.43
N VAL A 28 -13.75 25.44 -7.80
CA VAL A 28 -12.61 26.34 -7.55
C VAL A 28 -11.97 26.92 -8.82
N GLY A 29 -12.07 26.20 -9.94
CA GLY A 29 -11.65 26.64 -11.28
C GLY A 29 -12.79 27.11 -12.18
N PHE A 30 -14.05 26.94 -11.74
CA PHE A 30 -15.21 27.23 -12.57
C PHE A 30 -15.40 28.74 -12.78
N LYS A 31 -15.37 29.18 -14.05
CA LYS A 31 -15.45 30.59 -14.46
C LYS A 31 -14.36 31.49 -13.84
N LYS A 32 -13.22 30.90 -13.48
CA LYS A 32 -12.04 31.63 -13.01
C LYS A 32 -11.03 31.84 -14.14
N GLN A 33 -10.11 32.77 -13.94
CA GLN A 33 -8.96 33.01 -14.81
C GLN A 33 -7.65 32.96 -14.02
N VAL A 34 -6.53 32.77 -14.73
CA VAL A 34 -5.20 32.86 -14.13
C VAL A 34 -5.03 34.24 -13.50
N GLY A 35 -4.56 34.27 -12.25
CA GLY A 35 -4.41 35.47 -11.42
C GLY A 35 -5.56 35.71 -10.45
N ASP A 36 -6.71 35.04 -10.62
CA ASP A 36 -7.86 35.18 -9.71
C ASP A 36 -7.54 34.70 -8.30
N ILE A 37 -8.18 35.32 -7.31
CA ILE A 37 -8.07 34.95 -5.90
C ILE A 37 -8.92 33.70 -5.64
N ILE A 38 -8.31 32.72 -4.99
CA ILE A 38 -8.99 31.55 -4.45
C ILE A 38 -9.48 31.91 -3.04
N LEU A 39 -10.79 31.81 -2.81
CA LEU A 39 -11.36 32.09 -1.50
C LEU A 39 -11.20 30.85 -0.60
N PRO A 40 -10.81 31.00 0.68
CA PRO A 40 -10.61 29.87 1.58
C PRO A 40 -11.81 28.93 1.71
N LYS A 41 -13.03 29.46 1.58
CA LYS A 41 -14.28 28.67 1.63
C LYS A 41 -14.48 27.73 0.44
N ASP A 42 -13.82 28.01 -0.68
CA ASP A 42 -13.91 27.22 -1.91
C ASP A 42 -12.81 26.15 -1.95
N ILE A 43 -11.94 26.10 -0.92
CA ILE A 43 -10.85 25.15 -0.79
C ILE A 43 -11.32 23.97 0.06
N GLU A 44 -11.29 22.78 -0.52
CA GLU A 44 -11.53 21.53 0.20
C GLU A 44 -10.24 20.83 0.60
N LYS A 45 -9.22 20.86 -0.26
CA LYS A 45 -7.91 20.28 0.03
C LYS A 45 -6.82 21.02 -0.75
N VAL A 46 -5.63 21.12 -0.14
CA VAL A 46 -4.42 21.65 -0.77
C VAL A 46 -3.37 20.56 -0.74
N PHE A 47 -2.76 20.28 -1.88
CA PHE A 47 -1.68 19.31 -2.02
C PHE A 47 -0.37 20.04 -2.31
N LYS A 48 0.68 19.64 -1.60
CA LYS A 48 2.06 19.98 -1.97
C LYS A 48 2.66 18.77 -2.66
N ILE A 49 2.92 18.89 -3.96
CA ILE A 49 3.57 17.82 -4.72
C ILE A 49 5.07 18.08 -4.71
N GLN A 50 5.82 17.15 -4.13
CA GLN A 50 7.28 17.30 -4.00
C GLN A 50 7.97 16.71 -5.23
N GLY A 51 8.63 17.57 -6.02
CA GLY A 51 9.45 17.16 -7.15
C GLY A 51 8.78 17.32 -8.52
N GLU A 52 9.61 17.68 -9.50
CA GLU A 52 9.13 18.09 -10.83
C GLU A 52 8.42 16.98 -11.62
N ARG A 53 8.84 15.72 -11.44
CA ARG A 53 8.23 14.59 -12.17
C ARG A 53 6.81 14.31 -11.70
N GLU A 54 6.62 14.22 -10.39
CA GLU A 54 5.31 13.99 -9.77
C GLU A 54 4.33 15.12 -10.11
N ASN A 55 4.82 16.37 -10.10
CA ASN A 55 4.02 17.54 -10.45
C ASN A 55 3.59 17.50 -11.94
N LYS A 56 4.47 17.12 -12.87
CA LYS A 56 4.10 16.94 -14.30
C LYS A 56 3.07 15.83 -14.50
N SER A 57 3.28 14.66 -13.91
CA SER A 57 2.34 13.53 -14.01
C SER A 57 0.98 13.86 -13.43
N PHE A 58 0.94 14.54 -12.29
CA PHE A 58 -0.29 15.01 -11.68
C PHE A 58 -1.06 15.98 -12.58
N ASN A 59 -0.36 16.98 -13.12
CA ASN A 59 -0.97 17.99 -13.97
C ASN A 59 -1.56 17.41 -15.26
N GLN A 60 -0.91 16.39 -15.82
CA GLN A 60 -1.45 15.65 -16.97
C GLN A 60 -2.70 14.86 -16.57
N LEU A 61 -2.60 14.05 -15.50
CA LEU A 61 -3.71 13.22 -15.02
C LEU A 61 -4.96 14.05 -14.72
N MET A 62 -4.81 15.20 -14.06
CA MET A 62 -5.94 16.08 -13.71
C MET A 62 -6.58 16.80 -14.91
N GLY A 63 -5.86 16.91 -16.02
CA GLY A 63 -6.42 17.42 -17.28
C GLY A 63 -7.23 16.37 -18.04
N GLU A 64 -6.86 15.09 -17.92
CA GLU A 64 -7.45 13.98 -18.66
C GLU A 64 -8.54 13.23 -17.86
N THR A 65 -8.48 13.28 -16.52
CA THR A 65 -9.37 12.51 -15.64
C THR A 65 -10.54 13.35 -15.12
N PRO A 66 -11.79 12.85 -15.18
CA PRO A 66 -12.94 13.54 -14.60
C PRO A 66 -12.76 13.80 -13.10
N ALA A 67 -13.08 15.01 -12.63
CA ALA A 67 -12.88 15.43 -11.24
C ALA A 67 -13.64 14.60 -10.20
N GLU A 68 -14.67 13.87 -10.61
CA GLU A 68 -15.39 12.93 -9.75
C GLU A 68 -14.46 11.84 -9.19
N TYR A 69 -13.50 11.33 -9.98
CA TYR A 69 -12.58 10.28 -9.53
C TYR A 69 -11.63 10.77 -8.44
N LEU A 70 -11.20 12.03 -8.51
CA LEU A 70 -10.42 12.64 -7.44
C LEU A 70 -11.24 12.76 -6.14
N THR A 71 -12.54 13.03 -6.26
CA THR A 71 -13.46 13.08 -5.10
C THR A 71 -13.63 11.69 -4.49
N ILE A 72 -13.84 10.66 -5.32
CA ILE A 72 -13.91 9.26 -4.89
C ILE A 72 -12.62 8.87 -4.16
N THR A 73 -11.46 9.16 -4.75
CA THR A 73 -10.15 8.90 -4.14
C THR A 73 -10.01 9.58 -2.78
N LYS A 74 -10.41 10.85 -2.68
CA LYS A 74 -10.39 11.60 -1.41
C LYS A 74 -11.23 10.93 -0.33
N ASP A 75 -12.44 10.48 -0.66
CA ASP A 75 -13.32 9.82 0.30
C ASP A 75 -12.72 8.49 0.77
N ILE A 76 -12.17 7.68 -0.15
CA ILE A 76 -11.49 6.41 0.17
C ILE A 76 -10.27 6.65 1.07
N VAL A 77 -9.41 7.60 0.71
CA VAL A 77 -8.21 7.94 1.47
C VAL A 77 -8.58 8.44 2.86
N SER A 78 -9.61 9.29 2.99
CA SER A 78 -10.06 9.79 4.29
C SER A 78 -10.56 8.67 5.22
N ILE A 79 -11.26 7.67 4.67
CA ILE A 79 -11.67 6.48 5.42
C ILE A 79 -10.42 5.69 5.84
N ALA A 80 -9.47 5.48 4.93
CA ALA A 80 -8.25 4.74 5.21
C ALA A 80 -7.42 5.38 6.34
N GLU A 81 -7.16 6.69 6.25
CA GLU A 81 -6.40 7.43 7.27
C GLU A 81 -7.10 7.38 8.64
N SER A 82 -8.42 7.51 8.67
CA SER A 82 -9.22 7.45 9.90
C SER A 82 -9.21 6.06 10.54
N GLU A 83 -9.50 5.01 9.77
CA GLU A 83 -9.64 3.63 10.30
C GLU A 83 -8.29 2.99 10.63
N LEU A 84 -7.24 3.31 9.87
CA LEU A 84 -5.89 2.79 10.08
C LEU A 84 -5.07 3.67 11.04
N LYS A 85 -5.51 4.91 11.30
CA LYS A 85 -4.79 5.91 12.11
C LYS A 85 -3.39 6.21 11.58
N ILE A 86 -3.30 6.40 10.26
CA ILE A 86 -2.07 6.72 9.53
C ILE A 86 -2.26 7.99 8.70
N THR A 87 -1.16 8.55 8.22
CA THR A 87 -1.17 9.58 7.18
C THR A 87 -0.59 8.97 5.92
N LEU A 88 -1.31 9.06 4.81
CA LEU A 88 -0.88 8.51 3.54
C LEU A 88 -0.15 9.57 2.71
N ASN A 89 0.84 9.15 1.94
CA ASN A 89 1.57 10.04 1.03
C ASN A 89 0.61 10.58 -0.05
N GLU A 90 0.66 11.87 -0.33
CA GLU A 90 -0.18 12.54 -1.34
C GLU A 90 -0.05 11.93 -2.75
N VAL A 91 1.03 11.20 -3.06
CA VAL A 91 1.19 10.41 -4.28
C VAL A 91 0.04 9.40 -4.48
N ILE A 92 -0.60 8.92 -3.40
CA ILE A 92 -1.76 8.02 -3.50
C ILE A 92 -2.91 8.66 -4.26
N PHE A 93 -3.09 9.99 -4.17
CA PHE A 93 -4.15 10.68 -4.90
C PHE A 93 -3.96 10.61 -6.41
N ILE A 94 -2.72 10.51 -6.87
CA ILE A 94 -2.39 10.38 -8.29
C ILE A 94 -2.72 8.96 -8.74
N ILE A 95 -2.08 7.99 -8.08
CA ILE A 95 -2.09 6.60 -8.51
C ILE A 95 -3.47 5.97 -8.34
N LEU A 96 -4.16 6.24 -7.22
CA LEU A 96 -5.48 5.67 -6.98
C LEU A 96 -6.54 6.31 -7.89
N THR A 97 -6.46 7.62 -8.18
CA THR A 97 -7.40 8.27 -9.10
C THR A 97 -7.28 7.69 -10.50
N ASP A 98 -6.05 7.50 -10.99
CA ASP A 98 -5.78 6.88 -12.28
C ASP A 98 -6.32 5.44 -12.33
N HIS A 99 -6.00 4.64 -11.29
CA HIS A 99 -6.48 3.27 -11.16
C HIS A 99 -8.01 3.18 -11.20
N LEU A 100 -8.72 4.01 -10.42
CA LEU A 100 -10.18 3.99 -10.36
C LEU A 100 -10.82 4.40 -11.70
N PHE A 101 -10.26 5.41 -12.37
CA PHE A 101 -10.72 5.83 -13.69
C PHE A 101 -10.59 4.69 -14.71
N PHE A 102 -9.44 4.03 -14.75
CA PHE A 102 -9.23 2.88 -15.64
C PHE A 102 -10.05 1.66 -15.24
N ALA A 103 -10.21 1.36 -13.94
CA ALA A 103 -11.04 0.26 -13.45
C ALA A 103 -12.50 0.42 -13.92
N VAL A 104 -13.07 1.62 -13.76
CA VAL A 104 -14.43 1.92 -14.23
C VAL A 104 -14.54 1.86 -15.76
N THR A 105 -13.53 2.38 -16.47
CA THR A 105 -13.51 2.33 -17.95
C THR A 105 -13.50 0.88 -18.45
N ARG A 106 -12.61 0.04 -17.92
CA ARG A 106 -12.54 -1.39 -18.25
C ARG A 106 -13.85 -2.12 -17.94
N GLN A 107 -14.45 -1.84 -16.79
CA GLN A 107 -15.71 -2.45 -16.40
C GLN A 107 -16.86 -2.07 -17.35
N LYS A 108 -16.90 -0.83 -17.84
CA LYS A 108 -17.87 -0.40 -18.88
C LYS A 108 -17.67 -1.13 -20.21
N GLU A 109 -16.43 -1.50 -20.53
CA GLU A 109 -16.07 -2.30 -21.71
C GLU A 109 -16.28 -3.80 -21.51
N GLY A 110 -16.70 -4.25 -20.31
CA GLY A 110 -16.87 -5.66 -19.98
C GLY A 110 -15.55 -6.40 -19.76
N ILE A 111 -14.43 -5.70 -19.58
CA ILE A 111 -13.12 -6.27 -19.32
C ILE A 111 -12.98 -6.56 -17.83
N ARG A 112 -12.99 -7.85 -17.49
CA ARG A 112 -12.76 -8.31 -16.12
C ARG A 112 -11.26 -8.40 -15.82
N VAL A 113 -10.87 -7.97 -14.63
CA VAL A 113 -9.51 -8.07 -14.12
C VAL A 113 -9.53 -8.81 -12.80
N ASP A 114 -8.81 -9.92 -12.74
CA ASP A 114 -8.69 -10.72 -11.52
C ASP A 114 -7.46 -10.28 -10.73
N ASN A 115 -7.57 -10.27 -9.40
CA ASN A 115 -6.48 -9.94 -8.51
C ASN A 115 -5.74 -11.22 -8.10
N PRO A 116 -4.50 -11.43 -8.57
CA PRO A 116 -3.78 -12.68 -8.36
C PRO A 116 -3.41 -12.97 -6.90
N ILE A 117 -3.49 -11.97 -6.01
CA ILE A 117 -3.17 -12.12 -4.58
C ILE A 117 -4.31 -11.69 -3.66
N LEU A 118 -5.55 -11.73 -4.16
CA LEU A 118 -6.73 -11.33 -3.40
C LEU A 118 -6.83 -12.07 -2.06
N TRP A 119 -6.50 -13.36 -2.04
CA TRP A 119 -6.57 -14.17 -0.84
C TRP A 119 -5.53 -13.76 0.21
N GLU A 120 -4.30 -13.48 -0.21
CA GLU A 120 -3.23 -12.97 0.64
C GLU A 120 -3.61 -11.61 1.23
N ILE A 121 -4.22 -10.73 0.43
CA ILE A 121 -4.70 -9.42 0.89
C ILE A 121 -5.76 -9.59 1.97
N LYS A 122 -6.80 -10.42 1.73
CA LYS A 122 -7.85 -10.71 2.72
C LYS A 122 -7.30 -11.27 4.02
N SER A 123 -6.29 -12.13 3.93
CA SER A 123 -5.70 -12.80 5.09
C SER A 123 -4.76 -11.92 5.90
N LEU A 124 -4.00 -11.02 5.25
CA LEU A 124 -2.94 -10.23 5.91
C LEU A 124 -3.35 -8.80 6.22
N TYR A 125 -4.28 -8.24 5.45
CA TYR A 125 -4.63 -6.83 5.42
C TYR A 125 -6.15 -6.66 5.44
N LYS A 126 -6.79 -7.33 6.40
CA LYS A 126 -8.26 -7.36 6.51
C LYS A 126 -8.85 -5.95 6.58
N LYS A 127 -8.23 -5.04 7.34
CA LYS A 127 -8.72 -3.66 7.47
C LYS A 127 -8.63 -2.91 6.15
N GLU A 128 -7.49 -3.01 5.47
CA GLU A 128 -7.26 -2.38 4.17
C GLU A 128 -8.19 -2.96 3.10
N PHE A 129 -8.47 -4.27 3.15
CA PHE A 129 -9.44 -4.93 2.29
C PHE A 129 -10.88 -4.46 2.57
N ASP A 130 -11.28 -4.34 3.84
CA ASP A 130 -12.59 -3.82 4.24
C ASP A 130 -12.76 -2.35 3.76
N ILE A 131 -11.68 -1.56 3.78
CA ILE A 131 -11.67 -0.22 3.18
C ILE A 131 -11.80 -0.29 1.65
N GLY A 132 -11.13 -1.25 1.00
CA GLY A 132 -11.28 -1.51 -0.43
C GLY A 132 -12.73 -1.84 -0.83
N LEU A 133 -13.44 -2.63 -0.01
CA LEU A 133 -14.86 -2.94 -0.20
C LEU A 133 -15.72 -1.66 -0.12
N LYS A 134 -15.50 -0.81 0.90
CA LYS A 134 -16.15 0.50 0.97
C LYS A 134 -15.80 1.36 -0.24
N GLY A 135 -14.57 1.26 -0.74
CA GLY A 135 -14.12 2.00 -1.92
C GLY A 135 -14.89 1.65 -3.18
N VAL A 136 -15.12 0.37 -3.45
CA VAL A 136 -15.94 -0.04 -4.61
C VAL A 136 -17.41 0.39 -4.47
N GLU A 137 -17.95 0.44 -3.24
CA GLU A 137 -19.29 0.98 -2.98
C GLU A 137 -19.37 2.50 -3.25
N ILE A 138 -18.33 3.26 -2.87
CA ILE A 138 -18.23 4.69 -3.18
C ILE A 138 -18.17 4.89 -4.71
N VAL A 139 -17.37 4.09 -5.42
CA VAL A 139 -17.31 4.14 -6.88
C VAL A 139 -18.69 3.90 -7.50
N GLU A 140 -19.41 2.86 -7.05
CA GLU A 140 -20.76 2.56 -7.54
C GLU A 140 -21.72 3.72 -7.29
N LYS A 141 -21.65 4.35 -6.11
CA LYS A 141 -22.49 5.51 -5.77
C LYS A 141 -22.26 6.72 -6.69
N TYR A 142 -21.01 6.99 -7.07
CA TYR A 142 -20.67 8.14 -7.90
C TYR A 142 -20.88 7.88 -9.40
N THR A 143 -20.57 6.67 -9.86
CA THR A 143 -20.47 6.35 -11.30
C THR A 143 -21.61 5.47 -11.81
N GLY A 144 -22.37 4.84 -10.91
CA GLY A 144 -23.34 3.79 -11.24
C GLY A 144 -22.72 2.46 -11.67
N ILE A 145 -21.39 2.33 -11.65
CA ILE A 145 -20.68 1.13 -12.08
C ILE A 145 -20.23 0.30 -10.88
N LYS A 146 -20.68 -0.94 -10.85
CA LYS A 146 -20.27 -1.91 -9.83
C LYS A 146 -18.96 -2.58 -10.21
N LEU A 147 -17.92 -2.33 -9.41
CA LEU A 147 -16.63 -3.00 -9.51
C LEU A 147 -16.64 -4.34 -8.76
N SER A 148 -15.72 -5.23 -9.13
CA SER A 148 -15.58 -6.55 -8.51
C SER A 148 -14.84 -6.49 -7.17
N GLU A 149 -14.86 -7.61 -6.44
CA GLU A 149 -14.05 -7.78 -5.23
C GLU A 149 -12.54 -7.74 -5.52
N ASP A 150 -12.11 -8.10 -6.72
CA ASP A 150 -10.73 -7.99 -7.16
C ASP A 150 -10.24 -6.53 -7.16
N GLU A 151 -11.09 -5.59 -7.57
CA GLU A 151 -10.80 -4.15 -7.52
C GLU A 151 -10.75 -3.63 -6.07
N ALA A 152 -11.57 -4.18 -5.16
CA ALA A 152 -11.41 -3.90 -3.72
C ALA A 152 -10.03 -4.34 -3.22
N GLY A 153 -9.52 -5.48 -3.71
CA GLY A 153 -8.15 -5.93 -3.47
C GLY A 153 -7.09 -4.96 -4.02
N PHE A 154 -7.28 -4.40 -5.21
CA PHE A 154 -6.34 -3.42 -5.77
C PHE A 154 -6.36 -2.08 -5.01
N ILE A 155 -7.53 -1.59 -4.61
CA ILE A 155 -7.65 -0.41 -3.74
C ILE A 155 -6.89 -0.63 -2.43
N ALA A 156 -7.09 -1.78 -1.78
CA ALA A 156 -6.35 -2.14 -0.57
C ALA A 156 -4.83 -2.14 -0.81
N LEU A 157 -4.39 -2.66 -1.95
CA LEU A 157 -2.97 -2.74 -2.30
C LEU A 157 -2.35 -1.35 -2.53
N HIS A 158 -3.09 -0.39 -3.10
CA HIS A 158 -2.66 1.01 -3.19
C HIS A 158 -2.50 1.68 -1.81
N ILE A 159 -3.40 1.38 -0.88
CA ILE A 159 -3.31 1.87 0.51
C ILE A 159 -2.07 1.28 1.20
N ILE A 160 -1.84 -0.03 1.07
CA ILE A 160 -0.68 -0.71 1.66
C ILE A 160 0.62 -0.16 1.07
N ASN A 161 0.68 0.00 -0.25
CA ASN A 161 1.82 0.58 -0.95
C ASN A 161 2.18 1.96 -0.38
N ALA A 162 1.19 2.84 -0.29
CA ALA A 162 1.38 4.20 0.23
C ALA A 162 1.78 4.20 1.71
N ALA A 163 1.28 3.25 2.51
CA ALA A 163 1.64 3.10 3.92
C ALA A 163 3.08 2.56 4.12
N LEU A 164 3.55 1.68 3.23
CA LEU A 164 4.90 1.10 3.28
C LEU A 164 5.95 1.96 2.60
N ASN A 165 5.54 2.97 1.81
CA ASN A 165 6.40 3.77 0.95
C ASN A 165 7.25 2.89 0.02
N GLU A 166 6.60 1.93 -0.63
CA GLU A 166 7.20 0.97 -1.59
C GLU A 166 6.54 1.12 -2.97
N ASP A 167 7.12 0.53 -4.00
CA ASP A 167 6.42 0.37 -5.28
C ASP A 167 5.42 -0.81 -5.24
N MET A 168 4.55 -0.88 -6.26
CA MET A 168 3.47 -1.86 -6.33
C MET A 168 3.99 -3.31 -6.41
N SER A 169 5.07 -3.52 -7.16
CA SER A 169 5.68 -4.83 -7.34
C SER A 169 6.28 -5.33 -6.02
N ASN A 170 7.02 -4.47 -5.32
CA ASN A 170 7.57 -4.79 -4.01
C ASN A 170 6.47 -5.06 -2.99
N THR A 171 5.40 -4.25 -2.97
CA THR A 171 4.29 -4.44 -2.03
C THR A 171 3.61 -5.81 -2.24
N MET A 172 3.41 -6.21 -3.49
CA MET A 172 2.87 -7.52 -3.86
C MET A 172 3.81 -8.65 -3.43
N ASN A 173 5.11 -8.54 -3.72
CA ASN A 173 6.10 -9.55 -3.33
C ASN A 173 6.24 -9.69 -1.80
N ILE A 174 6.22 -8.59 -1.05
CA ILE A 174 6.21 -8.57 0.42
C ILE A 174 4.98 -9.31 0.95
N THR A 175 3.81 -9.06 0.35
CA THR A 175 2.54 -9.67 0.72
C THR A 175 2.57 -11.18 0.49
N ILE A 176 3.00 -11.62 -0.69
CA ILE A 176 3.15 -13.04 -1.04
C ILE A 176 4.14 -13.73 -0.10
N MET A 177 5.33 -13.15 0.09
CA MET A 177 6.37 -13.73 0.95
C MET A 177 5.89 -13.87 2.39
N THR A 178 5.29 -12.82 2.94
CA THR A 178 4.77 -12.81 4.32
C THR A 178 3.72 -13.91 4.50
N ASN A 179 2.75 -14.00 3.58
CA ASN A 179 1.70 -15.01 3.64
C ASN A 179 2.29 -16.42 3.54
N LYS A 180 3.26 -16.64 2.65
CA LYS A 180 3.87 -17.96 2.47
C LYS A 180 4.66 -18.40 3.69
N ILE A 181 5.43 -17.49 4.31
CA ILE A 181 6.18 -17.78 5.54
C ILE A 181 5.22 -18.18 6.66
N LEU A 182 4.13 -17.43 6.87
CA LEU A 182 3.12 -17.80 7.87
C LEU A 182 2.55 -19.18 7.60
N ASN A 183 2.23 -19.51 6.35
CA ASN A 183 1.70 -20.82 5.99
C ASN A 183 2.71 -21.96 6.23
N ILE A 184 4.00 -21.72 6.03
CA ILE A 184 5.05 -22.69 6.39
C ILE A 184 5.04 -22.91 7.90
N VAL A 185 5.10 -21.84 8.70
CA VAL A 185 5.10 -21.93 10.19
C VAL A 185 3.82 -22.61 10.70
N LYS A 186 2.66 -22.23 10.15
CA LYS A 186 1.35 -22.80 10.48
C LYS A 186 1.33 -24.31 10.29
N ARG A 187 1.82 -24.78 9.14
CA ARG A 187 1.84 -26.21 8.80
C ARG A 187 2.87 -26.97 9.61
N GLU A 188 4.05 -26.38 9.84
CA GLU A 188 5.13 -27.06 10.54
C GLU A 188 4.76 -27.38 11.99
N PHE A 189 4.12 -26.44 12.67
CA PHE A 189 3.77 -26.59 14.08
C PHE A 189 2.30 -26.96 14.31
N ASN A 190 1.52 -27.14 13.24
CA ASN A 190 0.08 -27.39 13.29
C ASN A 190 -0.68 -26.39 14.18
N ILE A 191 -0.27 -25.11 14.12
CA ILE A 191 -0.85 -24.04 14.93
C ILE A 191 -1.95 -23.30 14.16
N LYS A 192 -2.88 -22.69 14.90
CA LYS A 192 -3.77 -21.66 14.36
C LYS A 192 -3.36 -20.34 14.97
N PHE A 193 -3.00 -19.37 14.14
CA PHE A 193 -2.70 -18.03 14.63
C PHE A 193 -3.96 -17.37 15.15
N ASN A 194 -3.88 -16.75 16.33
CA ASN A 194 -4.87 -15.80 16.77
C ASN A 194 -4.55 -14.45 16.13
N GLU A 195 -5.31 -14.08 15.09
CA GLU A 195 -5.07 -12.86 14.30
C GLU A 195 -5.20 -11.57 15.12
N ASN A 196 -5.85 -11.63 16.29
CA ASN A 196 -6.00 -10.51 17.21
C ASN A 196 -4.90 -10.44 18.28
N SER A 197 -3.96 -11.41 18.32
CA SER A 197 -2.90 -11.42 19.33
C SER A 197 -1.79 -10.43 18.99
N LEU A 198 -1.20 -9.82 20.04
CA LEU A 198 -0.04 -8.95 19.88
C LEU A 198 1.14 -9.66 19.24
N ASP A 199 1.36 -10.94 19.56
CA ASP A 199 2.48 -11.70 19.00
C ASP A 199 2.30 -11.98 17.50
N TYR A 200 1.06 -12.29 17.07
CA TYR A 200 0.77 -12.41 15.64
C TYR A 200 0.99 -11.09 14.91
N MET A 201 0.39 -9.99 15.39
CA MET A 201 0.55 -8.68 14.76
C MET A 201 2.02 -8.26 14.68
N ARG A 202 2.79 -8.44 15.76
CA ARG A 202 4.24 -8.18 15.75
C ARG A 202 4.95 -9.05 14.74
N PHE A 203 4.65 -10.34 14.67
CA PHE A 203 5.29 -11.24 13.72
C PHE A 203 5.03 -10.83 12.27
N ILE A 204 3.79 -10.44 11.93
CA ILE A 204 3.47 -9.90 10.61
C ILE A 204 4.30 -8.65 10.30
N THR A 205 4.33 -7.67 11.20
CA THR A 205 5.12 -6.45 11.03
C THR A 205 6.60 -6.77 10.81
N HIS A 206 7.13 -7.71 11.60
CA HIS A 206 8.49 -8.19 11.50
C HIS A 206 8.81 -8.91 10.19
N LEU A 207 7.89 -9.76 9.70
CA LEU A 207 8.01 -10.40 8.40
C LEU A 207 7.95 -9.39 7.25
N LYS A 208 7.10 -8.35 7.34
CA LYS A 208 7.04 -7.27 6.34
C LYS A 208 8.38 -6.54 6.24
N PHE A 209 8.97 -6.15 7.37
CA PHE A 209 10.31 -5.52 7.37
C PHE A 209 11.41 -6.46 6.89
N PHE A 210 11.33 -7.74 7.24
CA PHE A 210 12.26 -8.76 6.73
C PHE A 210 12.16 -8.90 5.20
N ALA A 211 10.96 -9.01 4.65
CA ALA A 211 10.74 -9.04 3.21
C ALA A 211 11.25 -7.76 2.53
N GLN A 212 10.96 -6.57 3.08
CA GLN A 212 11.49 -5.31 2.56
C GLN A 212 13.02 -5.29 2.49
N ARG A 213 13.72 -5.80 3.52
CA ARG A 213 15.19 -5.88 3.52
C ARG A 213 15.73 -6.80 2.42
N ILE A 214 15.07 -7.94 2.21
CA ILE A 214 15.40 -8.89 1.13
C ILE A 214 15.29 -8.20 -0.23
N PHE A 215 14.17 -7.53 -0.51
CA PHE A 215 13.94 -6.88 -1.81
C PHE A 215 14.85 -5.66 -2.03
N LYS A 216 15.21 -4.93 -0.96
CA LYS A 216 16.20 -3.84 -1.02
C LYS A 216 17.65 -4.33 -1.09
N ARG A 217 17.89 -5.64 -1.01
CA ARG A 217 19.24 -6.27 -0.97
C ARG A 217 20.16 -5.65 0.09
N THR A 218 19.59 -5.22 1.20
CA THR A 218 20.35 -4.70 2.34
C THR A 218 20.82 -5.88 3.20
N GLN A 219 21.80 -6.63 2.70
CA GLN A 219 22.38 -7.74 3.46
C GLN A 219 23.01 -7.20 4.74
N VAL A 220 22.62 -7.80 5.87
CA VAL A 220 23.28 -7.55 7.15
C VAL A 220 24.55 -8.39 7.20
N LYS A 221 25.66 -7.78 7.64
CA LYS A 221 26.97 -8.46 7.70
C LYS A 221 26.91 -9.66 8.65
N ASP A 222 27.61 -10.71 8.26
CA ASP A 222 27.65 -12.01 8.94
C ASP A 222 28.67 -11.96 10.09
N GLU A 223 28.28 -11.49 11.27
CA GLU A 223 29.24 -11.11 12.33
C GLU A 223 29.24 -11.97 13.61
N ASP A 224 28.41 -13.01 13.75
CA ASP A 224 28.50 -13.88 14.95
C ASP A 224 28.10 -15.34 14.71
N LYS A 225 29.09 -16.18 14.40
CA LYS A 225 28.90 -17.62 14.20
C LYS A 225 28.61 -18.35 15.52
N GLU A 226 29.22 -17.93 16.63
CA GLU A 226 29.04 -18.59 17.92
C GLU A 226 27.61 -18.43 18.43
N PHE A 227 27.06 -17.22 18.32
CA PHE A 227 25.67 -16.96 18.66
C PHE A 227 24.70 -17.74 17.78
N TYR A 228 24.98 -17.84 16.47
CA TYR A 228 24.19 -18.67 15.56
C TYR A 228 24.18 -20.14 15.98
N ASP A 229 25.37 -20.73 16.21
CA ASP A 229 25.51 -22.14 16.57
C ASP A 229 24.79 -22.43 17.90
N MET A 230 24.87 -21.52 18.87
CA MET A 230 24.13 -21.61 20.14
C MET A 230 22.62 -21.62 19.94
N VAL A 231 22.08 -20.68 19.14
CA VAL A 231 20.62 -20.56 18.90
C VAL A 231 20.09 -21.79 18.17
N VAL A 232 20.79 -22.25 17.12
CA VAL A 232 20.38 -23.42 16.33
C VAL A 232 20.44 -24.70 17.17
N THR A 233 21.46 -24.86 18.01
CA THR A 233 21.57 -26.00 18.92
C THR A 233 20.44 -26.01 19.96
N LYS A 234 20.07 -24.83 20.46
CA LYS A 234 19.02 -24.69 21.47
C LYS A 234 17.60 -24.87 20.92
N TYR A 235 17.37 -24.50 19.66
CA TYR A 235 16.04 -24.49 19.02
C TYR A 235 16.02 -25.26 17.68
N PRO A 236 16.28 -26.59 17.70
CA PRO A 236 16.44 -27.39 16.48
C PRO A 236 15.14 -27.53 15.67
N GLU A 237 13.98 -27.53 16.31
CA GLU A 237 12.68 -27.65 15.63
C GLU A 237 12.31 -26.34 14.91
N GLU A 238 12.54 -25.20 15.55
CA GLU A 238 12.41 -23.89 14.92
C GLU A 238 13.38 -23.73 13.76
N LYS A 239 14.62 -24.23 13.88
CA LYS A 239 15.57 -24.26 12.77
C LYS A 239 15.05 -25.05 11.57
N LYS A 240 14.47 -26.26 11.78
CA LYS A 240 13.85 -27.03 10.69
C LYS A 240 12.75 -26.25 9.97
N CYS A 241 11.96 -25.48 10.70
CA CYS A 241 10.97 -24.60 10.09
C CYS A 241 11.64 -23.49 9.25
N VAL A 242 12.70 -22.87 9.78
CA VAL A 242 13.44 -21.83 9.07
C VAL A 242 14.15 -22.37 7.83
N ASP A 243 14.63 -23.62 7.83
CA ASP A 243 15.20 -24.26 6.65
C ASP A 243 14.19 -24.36 5.50
N LYS A 244 12.92 -24.67 5.82
CA LYS A 244 11.84 -24.68 4.83
C LYS A 244 11.56 -23.27 4.28
N ILE A 245 11.65 -22.25 5.14
CA ILE A 245 11.53 -20.85 4.74
C ILE A 245 12.69 -20.43 3.84
N GLU A 246 13.92 -20.79 4.19
CA GLU A 246 15.13 -20.50 3.41
C GLU A 246 15.05 -21.13 2.01
N ILE A 247 14.67 -22.41 1.91
CA ILE A 247 14.46 -23.10 0.62
C ILE A 247 13.45 -22.35 -0.24
N TYR A 248 12.32 -21.93 0.34
CA TYR A 248 11.31 -21.15 -0.37
C TYR A 248 11.88 -19.82 -0.88
N ILE A 249 12.55 -19.05 -0.01
CA ILE A 249 13.10 -17.73 -0.34
C ILE A 249 14.18 -17.83 -1.42
N THR A 250 15.08 -18.81 -1.31
CA THR A 250 16.12 -19.06 -2.31
C THR A 250 15.52 -19.44 -3.66
N ASN A 251 14.53 -20.33 -3.70
CA ASN A 251 13.93 -20.78 -4.96
C ASN A 251 13.11 -19.70 -5.66
N GLN A 252 12.41 -18.84 -4.91
CA GLN A 252 11.50 -17.85 -5.50
C GLN A 252 12.16 -16.49 -5.76
N PHE A 253 13.12 -16.09 -4.92
CA PHE A 253 13.70 -14.75 -4.96
C PHE A 253 15.21 -14.74 -5.19
N ASN A 254 15.83 -15.92 -5.35
CA ASN A 254 17.29 -16.08 -5.49
C ASN A 254 18.06 -15.35 -4.37
N TYR A 255 17.55 -15.45 -3.15
CA TYR A 255 18.12 -14.83 -1.96
C TYR A 255 18.50 -15.90 -0.93
N LYS A 256 19.73 -15.83 -0.43
CA LYS A 256 20.25 -16.69 0.63
C LYS A 256 20.20 -15.94 1.95
N LEU A 257 19.63 -16.56 2.99
CA LEU A 257 19.51 -15.92 4.30
C LEU A 257 20.88 -15.82 4.97
N SER A 258 21.12 -14.70 5.63
CA SER A 258 22.24 -14.55 6.56
C SER A 258 21.96 -15.31 7.86
N LYS A 259 23.02 -15.61 8.64
CA LYS A 259 22.87 -16.24 9.96
C LYS A 259 21.99 -15.41 10.89
N GLN A 260 22.10 -14.08 10.83
CA GLN A 260 21.28 -13.17 11.63
C GLN A 260 19.80 -13.25 11.26
N GLU A 261 19.47 -13.36 9.98
CA GLU A 261 18.09 -13.55 9.53
C GLU A 261 17.51 -14.90 9.96
N VAL A 262 18.33 -15.96 9.93
CA VAL A 262 17.93 -17.27 10.46
C VAL A 262 17.63 -17.18 11.96
N ILE A 263 18.51 -16.58 12.75
CA ILE A 263 18.29 -16.37 14.18
C ILE A 263 17.02 -15.55 14.42
N TYR A 264 16.85 -14.47 13.66
CA TYR A 264 15.69 -13.59 13.75
C TYR A 264 14.36 -14.37 13.56
N LEU A 265 14.29 -15.20 12.52
CA LEU A 265 13.12 -16.04 12.26
C LEU A 265 12.89 -17.06 13.39
N ILE A 266 13.94 -17.72 13.87
CA ILE A 266 13.86 -18.67 15.00
C ILE A 266 13.25 -17.99 16.22
N MET A 267 13.74 -16.80 16.58
CA MET A 267 13.29 -16.08 17.77
C MET A 267 11.83 -15.62 17.69
N HIS A 268 11.34 -15.30 16.49
CA HIS A 268 9.93 -14.97 16.30
C HIS A 268 9.02 -16.18 16.26
N ILE A 269 9.41 -17.26 15.57
CA ILE A 269 8.66 -18.51 15.50
C ILE A 269 8.48 -19.10 16.91
N ARG A 270 9.52 -19.03 17.74
CA ARG A 270 9.51 -19.53 19.11
C ARG A 270 8.38 -18.94 19.97
N LYS A 271 7.95 -17.70 19.72
CA LYS A 271 6.87 -17.06 20.48
C LYS A 271 5.51 -17.77 20.34
N PHE A 272 5.33 -18.54 19.28
CA PHE A 272 4.10 -19.31 19.04
C PHE A 272 4.18 -20.75 19.57
N ARG A 273 5.26 -21.09 20.27
CA ARG A 273 5.50 -22.42 20.85
C ARG A 273 5.49 -22.43 22.39
N ILE A 274 5.29 -21.26 23.00
CA ILE A 274 5.27 -21.07 24.46
C ILE A 274 3.82 -21.09 24.94
#